data_AF-A0A9P9P5L2-F1
#
_entry.id   AF-A0A9P9P5L2-F1
#
_cell.length_a   1.000
_cell.length_b   1.000
_cell.length_c   1.000
_cell.angle_alpha   90.00
_cell.angle_beta   90.00
_cell.angle_gamma   90.00
#
_symmetry.space_group_name_H-M   'P 1'
#
loop_
_entity.id
_entity.type
_entity.pdbx_description
1 polymer ?
#
loop_
_entity_poly.entity_id
_entity_poly.type
_entity_poly.pdbx_seq_one_letter_code
_entity_poly.pdbx_strand_id
1 'polypeptide(L)'
;MASPSLFRRSTRPDLYVCASCALRVSRPPTTIARRWIGLKYLAKVANAEAEWQEKASKIKAGKQKSMLTILEERGLVNTITGDRNVLDQYMTNKRVGAYVGIDPTAASLHVGHLLPLMSLFWMYVHGYHTVSLLGGATAKIGDPTDRLTTREMEPGAVRTANMARMHFQLKKLWLNVEQYGRKYDYKWEWSWHRELINNNAWWNKLPMLEVLQVLGPGMRLGSMLARDTVKNKMSKGDGMSYAEFSYPLMQAWDWWYMFHTKGINMQIGGSDQYGNITAGIDAIKHIKAHHPNPVTRNEAMAVGHPWGFTTPLLTTAAGQKFGKSAGNAVWLDIEQMSSYDLYGFFLRTPDADVSKYLKLFTFMPIEQIETLVNEHMESPSQRKAQHKLAREFVELVHGPHEAKESETQHRLLHNRGDVITESDSDAKAGITTMNNRPQVNIQLPRRLIYQKSIGKILHAAGIADSASQGHRLVNVAGAYIGGPPHSKKEPMNDGMVSWSTIKNWLPEETKLYLIHGDLLLFRKGKHHIRIVQVVSDEEYALSGQTYPGMDKAWRNSVLRALKTKESATQAEKEAIESILGEDGIFGNDKLVENDKTKTSESLPEAKKEDSSRSV
;
A
#
# COMPACT_ATOMS: atom_id res chain seq x y z
N MET A 1 -60.63 22.00 67.07
CA MET A 1 -59.42 22.47 66.36
C MET A 1 -59.36 21.80 65.00
N ALA A 2 -59.27 22.62 63.94
CA ALA A 2 -58.54 22.41 62.68
C ALA A 2 -59.36 22.94 61.49
N SER A 3 -58.87 24.04 60.93
CA SER A 3 -59.41 24.79 59.79
C SER A 3 -59.10 24.11 58.45
N PRO A 4 -59.86 24.36 57.37
CA PRO A 4 -59.55 23.86 56.05
C PRO A 4 -58.60 24.82 55.32
N SER A 5 -57.49 24.34 54.78
CA SER A 5 -56.69 25.10 53.81
C SER A 5 -56.06 24.21 52.75
N LEU A 6 -56.64 24.30 51.55
CA LEU A 6 -55.97 24.58 50.27
C LEU A 6 -54.80 23.68 49.83
N PHE A 7 -55.06 22.97 48.73
CA PHE A 7 -54.17 22.75 47.59
C PHE A 7 -52.72 23.24 47.75
N ARG A 8 -51.77 22.31 47.80
CA ARG A 8 -50.46 22.52 47.18
C ARG A 8 -49.96 21.23 46.54
N ARG A 9 -50.15 21.17 45.22
CA ARG A 9 -49.28 20.40 44.32
C ARG A 9 -47.83 20.75 44.67
N SER A 10 -47.01 19.76 44.99
CA SER A 10 -45.57 19.93 45.04
C SER A 10 -45.08 20.12 43.60
N THR A 11 -44.95 21.38 43.18
CA THR A 11 -44.10 21.73 42.05
C THR A 11 -42.67 21.34 42.45
N ARG A 12 -42.06 20.46 41.65
CA ARG A 12 -40.64 20.11 41.75
C ARG A 12 -39.80 21.40 41.85
N PRO A 13 -38.73 21.43 42.64
CA PRO A 13 -37.84 22.58 42.66
C PRO A 13 -37.23 22.74 41.26
N ASP A 14 -37.38 23.94 40.70
CA ASP A 14 -36.77 24.33 39.44
C ASP A 14 -35.29 23.96 39.45
N LEU A 15 -34.88 23.19 38.44
CA LEU A 15 -33.49 22.91 38.17
C LEU A 15 -32.79 24.27 37.95
N TYR A 16 -32.00 24.70 38.92
CA TYR A 16 -31.14 25.88 38.78
C TYR A 16 -30.11 25.60 37.68
N VAL A 17 -30.47 25.96 36.45
CA VAL A 17 -29.54 26.04 35.33
C VAL A 17 -28.67 27.27 35.61
N CYS A 18 -27.37 27.08 35.86
CA CYS A 18 -26.47 28.20 36.08
C CYS A 18 -26.50 29.14 34.86
N ALA A 19 -26.23 30.43 35.06
CA ALA A 19 -26.29 31.44 33.99
C ALA A 19 -25.49 31.03 32.74
N SER A 20 -24.36 30.35 32.94
CA SER A 20 -23.51 29.82 31.87
C SER A 20 -24.18 28.69 31.06
N CYS A 21 -24.97 27.83 31.71
CA CYS A 21 -25.72 26.77 31.07
C CYS A 21 -26.98 27.30 30.37
N ALA A 22 -27.65 28.30 30.95
CA ALA A 22 -28.79 28.96 30.32
C ALA A 22 -28.35 29.71 29.04
N LEU A 23 -27.18 30.36 29.08
CA LEU A 23 -26.53 30.97 27.90
C LEU A 23 -26.08 29.94 26.85
N ARG A 24 -25.84 28.68 27.23
CA ARG A 24 -25.47 27.60 26.31
C ARG A 24 -26.68 27.00 25.60
N VAL A 25 -27.82 26.93 26.29
CA VAL A 25 -29.11 26.44 25.77
C VAL A 25 -29.82 27.51 24.93
N SER A 26 -29.66 28.80 25.26
CA SER A 26 -30.22 29.92 24.49
C SER A 26 -29.36 30.31 23.28
N ARG A 27 -28.14 29.78 23.15
CA ARG A 27 -27.41 29.85 21.89
C ARG A 27 -28.16 28.99 20.87
N PRO A 28 -28.63 29.54 19.74
CA PRO A 28 -29.11 28.71 18.65
C PRO A 28 -28.02 27.68 18.36
N PRO A 29 -28.37 26.39 18.12
CA PRO A 29 -27.38 25.35 17.87
C PRO A 29 -26.43 25.93 16.85
N THR A 30 -25.18 26.18 17.28
CA THR A 30 -24.19 26.93 16.52
C THR A 30 -24.35 26.48 15.10
N THR A 31 -24.84 27.38 14.25
CA THR A 31 -25.07 27.13 12.83
C THR A 31 -23.88 26.32 12.41
N ILE A 32 -24.10 25.03 12.09
CA ILE A 32 -23.12 24.19 11.41
C ILE A 32 -22.54 25.15 10.40
N ALA A 33 -21.26 25.50 10.55
CA ALA A 33 -20.66 26.53 9.71
C ALA A 33 -20.79 25.99 8.29
N ARG A 34 -21.89 26.37 7.61
CA ARG A 34 -22.16 26.04 6.24
C ARG A 34 -21.09 26.84 5.54
N ARG A 35 -19.95 26.20 5.29
CA ARG A 35 -18.93 26.76 4.43
C ARG A 35 -19.67 27.10 3.15
N TRP A 36 -19.87 28.39 2.92
CA TRP A 36 -20.51 28.87 1.72
C TRP A 36 -19.75 28.26 0.55
N ILE A 37 -20.43 27.42 -0.23
CA ILE A 37 -19.86 26.88 -1.45
C ILE A 37 -19.67 28.11 -2.35
N GLY A 38 -18.41 28.47 -2.61
CA GLY A 38 -18.12 29.66 -3.40
C GLY A 38 -18.74 29.54 -4.79
N LEU A 39 -19.33 30.62 -5.30
CA LEU A 39 -19.92 30.69 -6.64
C LEU A 39 -18.95 30.17 -7.73
N LYS A 40 -17.64 30.40 -7.55
CA LYS A 40 -16.59 29.86 -8.45
C LYS A 40 -16.54 28.33 -8.48
N TYR A 41 -16.79 27.64 -7.37
CA TYR A 41 -16.85 26.18 -7.34
C TYR A 41 -18.10 25.68 -8.04
N LEU A 42 -19.26 26.29 -7.76
CA LEU A 42 -20.52 25.93 -8.44
C LEU A 42 -20.42 26.12 -9.95
N ALA A 43 -19.79 27.21 -10.40
CA ALA A 43 -19.52 27.44 -11.83
C ALA A 43 -18.64 26.33 -12.44
N LYS A 44 -17.60 25.87 -11.72
CA LYS A 44 -16.76 24.75 -12.19
C LYS A 44 -17.53 23.44 -12.29
N VAL A 45 -18.40 23.16 -11.32
CA VAL A 45 -19.28 21.96 -11.35
C VAL A 45 -20.20 22.03 -12.57
N ALA A 46 -20.88 23.16 -12.78
CA ALA A 46 -21.77 23.35 -13.93
C ALA A 46 -21.05 23.22 -15.28
N ASN A 47 -19.84 23.81 -15.40
CA ASN A 47 -19.03 23.67 -16.61
C ASN A 47 -18.63 22.21 -16.86
N ALA A 48 -18.18 21.50 -15.82
CA ALA A 48 -17.79 20.09 -15.93
C ALA A 48 -18.97 19.17 -16.28
N GLU A 49 -20.20 19.53 -15.89
CA GLU A 49 -21.43 18.85 -16.29
C GLU A 49 -21.79 19.15 -17.75
N ALA A 50 -21.68 20.40 -18.19
CA ALA A 50 -21.92 20.80 -19.58
C ALA A 50 -20.94 20.11 -20.55
N GLU A 51 -19.66 20.07 -20.21
CA GLU A 51 -18.62 19.34 -20.96
C GLU A 51 -18.96 17.85 -21.07
N TRP A 52 -19.50 17.25 -20.01
CA TRP A 52 -19.94 15.85 -20.04
C TRP A 52 -21.12 15.62 -20.97
N GLN A 53 -22.10 16.52 -20.97
CA GLN A 53 -23.27 16.43 -21.86
C GLN A 53 -22.88 16.61 -23.33
N GLU A 54 -21.91 17.47 -23.62
CA GLU A 54 -21.35 17.61 -24.96
C GLU A 54 -20.66 16.30 -25.41
N LYS A 55 -19.82 15.72 -24.54
CA LYS A 55 -19.18 14.42 -24.79
C LYS A 55 -20.22 13.32 -25.02
N ALA A 56 -21.27 13.26 -24.19
CA ALA A 56 -22.36 12.31 -24.34
C ALA A 56 -23.08 12.47 -25.69
N SER A 57 -23.27 13.70 -26.16
CA SER A 57 -23.88 14.00 -27.45
C SER A 57 -23.00 13.57 -28.62
N LYS A 58 -21.67 13.77 -28.53
CA LYS A 58 -20.70 13.28 -29.53
C LYS A 58 -20.69 11.75 -29.62
N ILE A 59 -20.78 11.06 -28.47
CA ILE A 59 -20.88 9.60 -28.42
C ILE A 59 -22.17 9.12 -29.09
N LYS A 60 -23.32 9.71 -28.74
CA LYS A 60 -24.62 9.38 -29.36
C LYS A 60 -24.65 9.65 -30.86
N ALA A 61 -23.94 10.67 -31.33
CA ALA A 61 -23.79 10.99 -32.75
C ALA A 61 -22.75 10.11 -33.49
N GLY A 62 -22.11 9.15 -32.81
CA GLY A 62 -21.09 8.27 -33.40
C GLY A 62 -19.75 8.96 -33.71
N LYS A 63 -19.54 10.20 -33.25
CA LYS A 63 -18.29 10.96 -33.47
C LYS A 63 -17.17 10.56 -32.50
N GLN A 64 -17.51 9.90 -31.40
CA GLN A 64 -16.59 9.45 -30.37
C GLN A 64 -17.03 8.10 -29.81
N LYS A 65 -16.08 7.21 -29.52
CA LYS A 65 -16.37 5.92 -28.87
C LYS A 65 -16.77 6.12 -27.41
N SER A 66 -17.70 5.29 -26.93
CA SER A 66 -18.06 5.26 -25.51
C SER A 66 -16.94 4.63 -24.67
N MET A 67 -16.90 4.93 -23.37
CA MET A 67 -15.88 4.37 -22.48
C MET A 67 -15.94 2.85 -22.43
N LEU A 68 -17.14 2.26 -22.36
CA LEU A 68 -17.27 0.81 -22.32
C LEU A 68 -16.72 0.17 -23.59
N THR A 69 -17.04 0.75 -24.76
CA THR A 69 -16.50 0.29 -26.06
C THR A 69 -14.97 0.37 -26.11
N ILE A 70 -14.36 1.45 -25.60
CA ILE A 70 -12.89 1.57 -25.52
C ILE A 70 -12.28 0.46 -24.66
N LEU A 71 -12.90 0.12 -23.53
CA LEU A 71 -12.42 -0.97 -22.66
C LEU A 71 -12.61 -2.34 -23.32
N GLU A 72 -13.73 -2.57 -24.00
CA GLU A 72 -14.02 -3.81 -24.73
C GLU A 72 -13.05 -4.03 -25.91
N GLU A 73 -12.80 -3.01 -26.74
CA GLU A 73 -11.85 -3.09 -27.86
C GLU A 73 -10.41 -3.43 -27.41
N ARG A 74 -10.08 -3.04 -26.18
CA ARG A 74 -8.79 -3.36 -25.55
C ARG A 74 -8.76 -4.73 -24.91
N GLY A 75 -9.89 -5.40 -24.78
CA GLY A 75 -10.02 -6.67 -24.05
C GLY A 75 -9.92 -6.50 -22.54
N LEU A 76 -10.25 -5.32 -22.00
CA LEU A 76 -10.26 -5.05 -20.55
C LEU A 76 -11.56 -5.48 -19.87
N VAL A 77 -12.60 -5.82 -20.63
CA VAL A 77 -13.89 -6.30 -20.12
C VAL A 77 -14.07 -7.77 -20.46
N ASN A 78 -14.43 -8.57 -19.47
CA ASN A 78 -14.74 -9.99 -19.60
C ASN A 78 -16.22 -10.29 -19.34
N THR A 79 -16.75 -9.90 -18.18
CA THR A 79 -18.16 -10.12 -17.84
C THR A 79 -18.75 -8.89 -17.19
N ILE A 80 -19.85 -8.38 -17.73
CA ILE A 80 -20.60 -7.24 -17.20
C ILE A 80 -21.77 -7.75 -16.36
N THR A 81 -22.04 -7.07 -15.24
CA THR A 81 -23.26 -7.34 -14.47
C THR A 81 -24.45 -6.67 -15.16
N GLY A 82 -25.45 -7.45 -15.58
CA GLY A 82 -26.63 -6.95 -16.26
C GLY A 82 -26.43 -6.73 -17.76
N ASP A 83 -27.21 -5.80 -18.34
CA ASP A 83 -27.20 -5.56 -19.79
C ASP A 83 -26.10 -4.58 -20.22
N ARG A 84 -25.31 -4.98 -21.22
CA ARG A 84 -24.19 -4.20 -21.78
C ARG A 84 -24.63 -2.84 -22.32
N ASN A 85 -25.73 -2.79 -23.07
CA ASN A 85 -26.20 -1.55 -23.71
C ASN A 85 -26.79 -0.59 -22.68
N VAL A 86 -27.48 -1.11 -21.65
CA VAL A 86 -27.96 -0.29 -20.54
C VAL A 86 -26.79 0.33 -19.77
N LEU A 87 -25.74 -0.46 -19.50
CA LEU A 87 -24.54 0.06 -18.86
C LEU A 87 -23.86 1.14 -19.71
N ASP A 88 -23.68 0.90 -21.01
CA ASP A 88 -23.04 1.84 -21.92
C ASP A 88 -23.78 3.19 -21.99
N GLN A 89 -25.11 3.14 -22.10
CA GLN A 89 -25.97 4.32 -22.06
C GLN A 89 -25.86 5.03 -20.70
N TYR A 90 -25.84 4.29 -19.60
CA TYR A 90 -25.70 4.85 -18.27
C TYR A 90 -24.36 5.58 -18.09
N MET A 91 -23.25 4.95 -18.49
CA MET A 91 -21.91 5.54 -18.46
C MET A 91 -21.72 6.73 -19.40
N THR A 92 -22.53 6.80 -20.47
CA THR A 92 -22.54 7.93 -21.41
C THR A 92 -23.33 9.10 -20.83
N ASN A 93 -24.53 8.85 -20.30
CA ASN A 93 -25.41 9.89 -19.79
C ASN A 93 -24.98 10.45 -18.42
N LYS A 94 -24.34 9.63 -17.59
CA LYS A 94 -23.90 9.99 -16.23
C LYS A 94 -22.43 9.66 -16.04
N ARG A 95 -21.67 10.59 -15.47
CA ARG A 95 -20.29 10.35 -15.06
C ARG A 95 -20.28 9.39 -13.86
N VAL A 96 -19.94 8.13 -14.11
CA VAL A 96 -19.89 7.08 -13.08
C VAL A 96 -18.64 7.19 -12.22
N GLY A 97 -18.74 6.70 -10.98
CA GLY A 97 -17.61 6.54 -10.08
C GLY A 97 -17.24 5.07 -9.98
N ALA A 98 -15.98 4.71 -10.28
CA ALA A 98 -15.50 3.33 -10.29
C ALA A 98 -14.43 3.08 -9.23
N TYR A 99 -14.35 1.86 -8.72
CA TYR A 99 -13.24 1.45 -7.86
C TYR A 99 -12.71 0.05 -8.17
N VAL A 100 -11.44 -0.13 -7.79
CA VAL A 100 -10.75 -1.43 -7.74
C VAL A 100 -10.25 -1.64 -6.32
N GLY A 101 -10.58 -2.79 -5.72
CA GLY A 101 -10.08 -3.21 -4.42
C GLY A 101 -8.84 -4.09 -4.55
N ILE A 102 -7.85 -3.86 -3.69
CA ILE A 102 -6.60 -4.64 -3.64
C ILE A 102 -6.28 -4.96 -2.18
N ASP A 103 -6.19 -6.24 -1.86
CA ASP A 103 -5.75 -6.69 -0.54
C ASP A 103 -4.21 -6.82 -0.50
N PRO A 104 -3.53 -6.21 0.49
CA PRO A 104 -2.08 -6.34 0.65
C PRO A 104 -1.66 -7.70 1.22
N THR A 105 -1.69 -8.72 0.37
CA THR A 105 -1.31 -10.11 0.71
C THR A 105 0.16 -10.43 0.43
N ALA A 106 0.91 -9.47 -0.09
CA ALA A 106 2.33 -9.60 -0.43
C ALA A 106 3.00 -8.24 -0.30
N ALA A 107 4.34 -8.22 -0.33
CA ALA A 107 5.12 -6.98 -0.20
C ALA A 107 4.97 -6.01 -1.40
N SER A 108 4.40 -6.47 -2.52
CA SER A 108 4.29 -5.71 -3.77
C SER A 108 3.09 -6.15 -4.61
N LEU A 109 2.63 -5.27 -5.49
CA LEU A 109 1.76 -5.61 -6.61
C LEU A 109 2.52 -6.44 -7.66
N HIS A 110 1.79 -7.25 -8.41
CA HIS A 110 2.29 -7.96 -9.58
C HIS A 110 1.42 -7.63 -10.79
N VAL A 111 1.85 -8.03 -11.99
CA VAL A 111 1.14 -7.76 -13.26
C VAL A 111 -0.35 -8.14 -13.21
N GLY A 112 -0.73 -9.23 -12.52
CA GLY A 112 -2.14 -9.60 -12.34
C GLY A 112 -3.03 -8.53 -11.69
N HIS A 113 -2.50 -7.76 -10.72
CA HIS A 113 -3.23 -6.65 -10.10
C HIS A 113 -3.34 -5.43 -11.03
N LEU A 114 -2.42 -5.29 -11.98
CA LEU A 114 -2.38 -4.16 -12.88
C LEU A 114 -3.57 -4.16 -13.84
N LEU A 115 -4.13 -5.31 -14.19
CA LEU A 115 -5.15 -5.40 -15.22
C LEU A 115 -6.50 -4.74 -14.83
N PRO A 116 -7.10 -5.02 -13.66
CA PRO A 116 -8.21 -4.21 -13.14
C PRO A 116 -7.84 -2.72 -12.99
N LEU A 117 -6.62 -2.43 -12.54
CA LEU A 117 -6.14 -1.05 -12.42
C LEU A 117 -6.04 -0.34 -13.78
N MET A 118 -5.69 -1.03 -14.87
CA MET A 118 -5.66 -0.44 -16.21
C MET A 118 -7.04 0.02 -16.66
N SER A 119 -8.09 -0.74 -16.36
CA SER A 119 -9.48 -0.31 -16.60
C SER A 119 -9.80 0.97 -15.83
N LEU A 120 -9.37 1.03 -14.57
CA LEU A 120 -9.52 2.22 -13.72
C LEU A 120 -8.72 3.41 -14.27
N PHE A 121 -7.49 3.20 -14.75
CA PHE A 121 -6.65 4.25 -15.32
C PHE A 121 -7.23 4.81 -16.62
N TRP A 122 -7.76 3.94 -17.49
CA TRP A 122 -8.50 4.34 -18.69
C TRP A 122 -9.71 5.21 -18.33
N MET A 123 -10.50 4.79 -17.35
CA MET A 123 -11.62 5.59 -16.85
C MET A 123 -11.16 6.95 -16.31
N TYR A 124 -10.05 7.00 -15.56
CA TYR A 124 -9.51 8.25 -15.05
C TYR A 124 -9.12 9.23 -16.18
N VAL A 125 -8.36 8.77 -17.18
CA VAL A 125 -7.92 9.63 -18.30
C VAL A 125 -9.06 10.03 -19.25
N HIS A 126 -10.24 9.44 -19.08
CA HIS A 126 -11.48 9.87 -19.75
C HIS A 126 -12.43 10.66 -18.85
N GLY A 127 -11.97 11.07 -17.66
CA GLY A 127 -12.67 11.99 -16.77
C GLY A 127 -13.71 11.35 -15.86
N TYR A 128 -13.64 10.03 -15.62
CA TYR A 128 -14.45 9.37 -14.60
C TYR A 128 -13.82 9.52 -13.20
N HIS A 129 -14.65 9.45 -12.16
CA HIS A 129 -14.16 9.41 -10.78
C HIS A 129 -13.67 8.00 -10.45
N THR A 130 -12.45 7.89 -9.97
CA THR A 130 -11.79 6.60 -9.76
C THR A 130 -11.25 6.44 -8.35
N VAL A 131 -11.37 5.26 -7.78
CA VAL A 131 -10.88 4.96 -6.42
C VAL A 131 -10.07 3.67 -6.43
N SER A 132 -8.84 3.74 -5.95
CA SER A 132 -8.07 2.56 -5.55
C SER A 132 -8.33 2.30 -4.07
N LEU A 133 -8.96 1.18 -3.74
CA LEU A 133 -9.19 0.76 -2.36
C LEU A 133 -8.11 -0.23 -1.93
N LEU A 134 -7.33 0.14 -0.92
CA LEU A 134 -6.41 -0.76 -0.24
C LEU A 134 -7.13 -1.46 0.91
N GLY A 135 -7.20 -2.78 0.84
CA GLY A 135 -7.93 -3.64 1.76
C GLY A 135 -7.17 -3.95 3.05
N GLY A 136 -6.79 -2.94 3.83
CA GLY A 136 -6.04 -3.14 5.08
C GLY A 136 -6.75 -4.01 6.12
N ALA A 137 -8.09 -3.93 6.21
CA ALA A 137 -8.90 -4.72 7.13
C ALA A 137 -9.26 -6.09 6.53
N THR A 138 -9.65 -6.11 5.25
CA THR A 138 -10.02 -7.33 4.51
C THR A 138 -8.84 -8.29 4.35
N ALA A 139 -7.60 -7.77 4.19
CA ALA A 139 -6.41 -8.59 4.15
C ALA A 139 -6.09 -9.33 5.46
N LYS A 140 -6.59 -8.85 6.62
CA LYS A 140 -6.43 -9.56 7.91
C LYS A 140 -7.24 -10.84 7.98
N ILE A 141 -8.33 -10.91 7.21
CA ILE A 141 -9.18 -12.10 7.08
C ILE A 141 -8.70 -12.96 5.91
N GLY A 142 -8.50 -12.32 4.75
CA GLY A 142 -8.12 -12.97 3.51
C GLY A 142 -9.32 -13.46 2.70
N ASP A 143 -9.26 -13.18 1.40
CA ASP A 143 -10.24 -13.66 0.43
C ASP A 143 -10.12 -15.19 0.23
N PRO A 144 -11.20 -15.99 0.47
CA PRO A 144 -11.23 -17.42 0.22
C PRO A 144 -11.44 -17.80 -1.26
N THR A 145 -11.69 -16.82 -2.15
CA THR A 145 -12.00 -17.06 -3.57
C THR A 145 -10.90 -17.87 -4.27
N ASP A 146 -11.31 -18.94 -4.97
CA ASP A 146 -10.45 -19.90 -5.68
C ASP A 146 -9.37 -20.59 -4.81
N ARG A 147 -9.56 -20.70 -3.49
CA ARG A 147 -8.61 -21.35 -2.58
C ARG A 147 -9.24 -22.51 -1.81
N LEU A 148 -8.48 -23.61 -1.70
CA LEU A 148 -8.88 -24.79 -0.92
C LEU A 148 -8.32 -24.80 0.50
N THR A 149 -7.23 -24.08 0.74
CA THR A 149 -6.57 -23.99 2.05
C THR A 149 -6.75 -22.60 2.65
N THR A 150 -6.85 -22.55 3.97
CA THR A 150 -6.87 -21.31 4.74
C THR A 150 -5.50 -20.64 4.67
N ARG A 151 -5.48 -19.30 4.67
CA ARG A 151 -4.22 -18.56 4.68
C ARG A 151 -3.52 -18.72 6.02
N GLU A 152 -2.22 -18.92 5.99
CA GLU A 152 -1.41 -18.78 7.19
C GLU A 152 -1.51 -17.34 7.70
N MET A 153 -1.71 -17.19 9.01
CA MET A 153 -1.74 -15.87 9.63
C MET A 153 -0.34 -15.27 9.61
N GLU A 154 -0.14 -14.26 8.76
CA GLU A 154 1.10 -13.48 8.78
C GLU A 154 1.26 -12.72 10.12
N PRO A 155 2.48 -12.47 10.61
CA PRO A 155 2.69 -11.57 11.73
C PRO A 155 2.16 -10.16 11.44
N GLY A 156 1.63 -9.48 12.47
CA GLY A 156 1.04 -8.14 12.31
C GLY A 156 2.00 -7.10 11.73
N ALA A 157 3.28 -7.16 12.10
CA ALA A 157 4.33 -6.29 11.58
C ALA A 157 4.53 -6.44 10.06
N VAL A 158 4.57 -7.69 9.56
CA VAL A 158 4.71 -8.00 8.13
C VAL A 158 3.53 -7.45 7.34
N ARG A 159 2.30 -7.65 7.82
CA ARG A 159 1.11 -7.08 7.17
C ARG A 159 1.14 -5.56 7.12
N THR A 160 1.50 -4.91 8.23
CA THR A 160 1.59 -3.44 8.29
C THR A 160 2.67 -2.91 7.34
N ALA A 161 3.81 -3.59 7.24
CA ALA A 161 4.86 -3.27 6.27
C ALA A 161 4.36 -3.44 4.83
N ASN A 162 3.75 -4.58 4.50
CA ASN A 162 3.19 -4.88 3.18
C ASN A 162 2.14 -3.84 2.75
N MET A 163 1.23 -3.50 3.67
CA MET A 163 0.22 -2.45 3.47
C MET A 163 0.86 -1.09 3.17
N ALA A 164 1.87 -0.69 3.96
CA ALA A 164 2.57 0.57 3.73
C ALA A 164 3.31 0.58 2.38
N ARG A 165 4.02 -0.50 2.04
CA ARG A 165 4.71 -0.66 0.75
C ARG A 165 3.73 -0.55 -0.42
N MET A 166 2.65 -1.32 -0.41
CA MET A 166 1.63 -1.26 -1.46
C MET A 166 0.96 0.12 -1.57
N HIS A 167 0.70 0.80 -0.44
CA HIS A 167 0.16 2.15 -0.47
C HIS A 167 1.07 3.13 -1.23
N PHE A 168 2.38 3.10 -0.96
CA PHE A 168 3.34 3.96 -1.67
C PHE A 168 3.56 3.53 -3.11
N GLN A 169 3.56 2.23 -3.39
CA GLN A 169 3.64 1.70 -4.74
C GLN A 169 2.47 2.17 -5.60
N LEU A 170 1.23 2.07 -5.10
CA LEU A 170 0.03 2.60 -5.79
C LEU A 170 0.13 4.11 -6.00
N LYS A 171 0.61 4.86 -5.00
CA LYS A 171 0.80 6.30 -5.13
C LYS A 171 1.80 6.66 -6.23
N LYS A 172 2.93 5.95 -6.31
CA LYS A 172 3.94 6.13 -7.37
C LYS A 172 3.37 5.74 -8.73
N LEU A 173 2.70 4.60 -8.82
CA LEU A 173 2.06 4.12 -10.05
C LEU A 173 1.08 5.15 -10.62
N TRP A 174 0.21 5.74 -9.78
CA TRP A 174 -0.70 6.80 -10.23
C TRP A 174 -0.01 8.06 -10.75
N LEU A 175 1.13 8.45 -10.17
CA LEU A 175 1.92 9.58 -10.69
C LEU A 175 2.49 9.26 -12.08
N ASN A 176 2.97 8.02 -12.26
CA ASN A 176 3.45 7.56 -13.56
C ASN A 176 2.31 7.50 -14.58
N VAL A 177 1.12 7.01 -14.21
CA VAL A 177 -0.08 7.00 -15.07
C VAL A 177 -0.43 8.41 -15.56
N GLU A 178 -0.37 9.42 -14.69
CA GLU A 178 -0.64 10.82 -15.07
C GLU A 178 0.41 11.37 -16.03
N GLN A 179 1.70 11.08 -15.78
CA GLN A 179 2.78 11.49 -16.68
C GLN A 179 2.71 10.76 -18.02
N TYR A 180 2.41 9.48 -17.98
CA TYR A 180 2.29 8.59 -19.14
C TYR A 180 1.06 8.94 -19.99
N GLY A 181 -0.06 9.31 -19.38
CA GLY A 181 -1.24 9.80 -20.09
C GLY A 181 -0.93 11.05 -20.93
N ARG A 182 -0.14 11.99 -20.39
CA ARG A 182 0.23 13.23 -21.12
C ARG A 182 1.02 12.97 -22.39
N LYS A 183 1.80 11.88 -22.44
CA LYS A 183 2.52 11.43 -23.65
C LYS A 183 1.56 11.07 -24.80
N TYR A 184 0.34 10.67 -24.47
CA TYR A 184 -0.74 10.33 -25.41
C TYR A 184 -1.84 11.41 -25.45
N ASP A 185 -1.48 12.66 -25.20
CA ASP A 185 -2.36 13.84 -25.27
C ASP A 185 -3.56 13.85 -24.30
N TYR A 186 -3.54 13.00 -23.27
CA TYR A 186 -4.51 13.06 -22.18
C TYR A 186 -4.16 14.22 -21.23
N LYS A 187 -4.96 15.30 -21.30
CA LYS A 187 -4.77 16.50 -20.48
C LYS A 187 -5.65 16.45 -19.24
N TRP A 188 -5.07 16.74 -18.09
CA TRP A 188 -5.81 16.78 -16.84
C TRP A 188 -6.86 17.91 -16.87
N GLU A 189 -8.09 17.57 -16.49
CA GLU A 189 -9.20 18.51 -16.34
C GLU A 189 -9.64 18.55 -14.87
N TRP A 190 -10.29 19.66 -14.48
CA TRP A 190 -10.75 19.84 -13.09
C TRP A 190 -11.73 18.74 -12.62
N SER A 191 -12.45 18.15 -13.56
CA SER A 191 -13.40 17.06 -13.34
C SER A 191 -12.73 15.72 -13.01
N TRP A 192 -11.45 15.54 -13.33
CA TRP A 192 -10.73 14.29 -13.13
C TRP A 192 -10.42 14.12 -11.67
N HIS A 193 -10.95 13.06 -11.08
CA HIS A 193 -10.84 12.82 -9.66
C HIS A 193 -10.40 11.38 -9.40
N ARG A 194 -9.31 11.23 -8.65
CA ARG A 194 -8.80 9.94 -8.19
C ARG A 194 -8.54 9.96 -6.69
N GLU A 195 -8.82 8.84 -6.03
CA GLU A 195 -8.55 8.67 -4.60
C GLU A 195 -7.85 7.34 -4.32
N LEU A 196 -6.98 7.33 -3.32
CA LEU A 196 -6.39 6.12 -2.74
C LEU A 196 -6.86 6.04 -1.29
N ILE A 197 -7.69 5.04 -0.99
CA ILE A 197 -8.38 4.90 0.29
C ILE A 197 -7.97 3.58 0.94
N ASN A 198 -8.00 3.51 2.28
CA ASN A 198 -7.80 2.27 3.02
C ASN A 198 -9.07 1.96 3.83
N ASN A 199 -9.60 0.73 3.72
CA ASN A 199 -10.83 0.33 4.43
C ASN A 199 -10.67 0.24 5.96
N ASN A 200 -9.44 0.24 6.49
CA ASN A 200 -9.18 0.46 7.92
C ASN A 200 -9.82 1.76 8.43
N ALA A 201 -10.03 2.76 7.56
CA ALA A 201 -10.63 4.05 7.92
C ALA A 201 -12.04 3.90 8.53
N TRP A 202 -12.83 2.92 8.08
CA TRP A 202 -14.13 2.62 8.67
C TRP A 202 -14.10 1.36 9.54
N TRP A 203 -13.48 0.26 9.10
CA TRP A 203 -13.52 -1.00 9.85
C TRP A 203 -12.99 -0.91 11.29
N ASN A 204 -12.02 -0.03 11.56
CA ASN A 204 -11.48 0.11 12.91
C ASN A 204 -12.42 0.82 13.89
N LYS A 205 -13.47 1.47 13.40
CA LYS A 205 -14.42 2.24 14.23
C LYS A 205 -15.87 1.79 14.06
N LEU A 206 -16.13 0.98 13.04
CA LEU A 206 -17.46 0.52 12.67
C LEU A 206 -17.92 -0.58 13.64
N PRO A 207 -19.02 -0.36 14.38
CA PRO A 207 -19.56 -1.39 15.25
C PRO A 207 -20.09 -2.57 14.42
N MET A 208 -19.72 -3.79 14.78
CA MET A 208 -20.27 -5.00 14.14
C MET A 208 -21.80 -5.04 14.18
N LEU A 209 -22.40 -4.52 15.26
CA LEU A 209 -23.85 -4.42 15.38
C LEU A 209 -24.48 -3.57 14.28
N GLU A 210 -23.83 -2.49 13.84
CA GLU A 210 -24.30 -1.65 12.75
C GLU A 210 -24.30 -2.43 11.42
N VAL A 211 -23.21 -3.18 11.16
CA VAL A 211 -23.12 -4.05 9.98
C VAL A 211 -24.23 -5.10 9.99
N LEU A 212 -24.43 -5.77 11.11
CA LEU A 212 -25.47 -6.79 11.25
C LEU A 212 -26.88 -6.20 11.10
N GLN A 213 -27.13 -4.98 11.58
CA GLN A 213 -28.44 -4.34 11.46
C GLN A 213 -28.74 -3.87 10.02
N VAL A 214 -27.74 -3.33 9.33
CA VAL A 214 -27.91 -2.69 8.02
C VAL A 214 -27.78 -3.70 6.87
N LEU A 215 -26.80 -4.59 6.93
CA LEU A 215 -26.50 -5.56 5.87
C LEU A 215 -27.08 -6.95 6.16
N GLY A 216 -27.07 -7.38 7.43
CA GLY A 216 -27.44 -8.73 7.84
C GLY A 216 -28.79 -9.24 7.31
N PRO A 217 -29.90 -8.48 7.40
CA PRO A 217 -31.21 -8.93 6.92
C PRO A 217 -31.26 -9.22 5.41
N GLY A 218 -30.40 -8.57 4.63
CA GLY A 218 -30.30 -8.77 3.18
C GLY A 218 -29.50 -10.01 2.79
N MET A 219 -28.71 -10.57 3.70
CA MET A 219 -27.75 -11.62 3.41
C MET A 219 -28.30 -12.98 3.85
N ARG A 220 -28.87 -13.72 2.90
CA ARG A 220 -29.45 -15.04 3.17
C ARG A 220 -28.36 -16.10 3.25
N LEU A 221 -28.28 -16.78 4.40
CA LEU A 221 -27.28 -17.82 4.66
C LEU A 221 -27.28 -18.93 3.60
N GLY A 222 -28.46 -19.40 3.18
CA GLY A 222 -28.59 -20.43 2.14
C GLY A 222 -27.92 -20.03 0.82
N SER A 223 -28.13 -18.80 0.36
CA SER A 223 -27.51 -18.29 -0.87
C SER A 223 -25.99 -18.13 -0.75
N MET A 224 -25.50 -17.75 0.43
CA MET A 224 -24.06 -17.63 0.69
C MET A 224 -23.39 -19.01 0.71
N LEU A 225 -23.98 -19.99 1.39
CA LEU A 225 -23.50 -21.38 1.42
C LEU A 225 -23.59 -22.07 0.06
N ALA A 226 -24.53 -21.65 -0.80
CA ALA A 226 -24.72 -22.22 -2.11
C ALA A 226 -23.60 -21.88 -3.12
N ARG A 227 -22.76 -20.86 -2.84
CA ARG A 227 -21.69 -20.41 -3.73
C ARG A 227 -20.63 -21.49 -3.92
N ASP A 228 -20.15 -21.62 -5.16
CA ASP A 228 -19.16 -22.65 -5.51
C ASP A 228 -17.86 -22.52 -4.73
N THR A 229 -17.38 -21.30 -4.45
CA THR A 229 -16.22 -21.05 -3.59
C THR A 229 -16.41 -21.67 -2.20
N VAL A 230 -17.58 -21.46 -1.60
CA VAL A 230 -17.90 -21.95 -0.25
C VAL A 230 -18.05 -23.46 -0.26
N LYS A 231 -18.85 -23.99 -1.21
CA LYS A 231 -19.02 -25.44 -1.37
C LYS A 231 -17.71 -26.17 -1.60
N ASN A 232 -16.87 -25.68 -2.52
CA ASN A 232 -15.62 -26.33 -2.86
C ASN A 232 -14.65 -26.34 -1.67
N LYS A 233 -14.50 -25.22 -0.95
CA LYS A 233 -13.63 -25.17 0.23
C LYS A 233 -14.19 -26.01 1.39
N MET A 234 -15.51 -26.05 1.59
CA MET A 234 -16.14 -26.90 2.61
C MET A 234 -16.05 -28.40 2.30
N SER A 235 -16.19 -28.81 1.04
CA SER A 235 -16.23 -30.23 0.66
C SER A 235 -14.86 -30.81 0.28
N LYS A 236 -13.95 -30.00 -0.26
CA LYS A 236 -12.65 -30.45 -0.81
C LYS A 236 -11.44 -29.82 -0.13
N GLY A 237 -11.65 -28.84 0.74
CA GLY A 237 -10.61 -28.09 1.43
C GLY A 237 -10.55 -28.39 2.92
N ASP A 238 -9.98 -27.47 3.67
CA ASP A 238 -9.83 -27.53 5.13
C ASP A 238 -11.06 -27.01 5.91
N GLY A 239 -12.18 -26.82 5.21
CA GLY A 239 -13.36 -26.15 5.76
C GLY A 239 -13.28 -24.62 5.62
N MET A 240 -14.33 -23.93 6.05
CA MET A 240 -14.41 -22.47 5.97
C MET A 240 -14.61 -21.86 7.34
N SER A 241 -13.69 -20.99 7.75
CA SER A 241 -13.83 -20.26 9.00
C SER A 241 -14.93 -19.19 8.89
N TYR A 242 -15.51 -18.80 10.02
CA TYR A 242 -16.49 -17.70 10.05
C TYR A 242 -15.88 -16.37 9.55
N ALA A 243 -14.59 -16.15 9.81
CA ALA A 243 -13.88 -14.98 9.32
C ALA A 243 -13.85 -14.95 7.78
N GLU A 244 -13.37 -16.02 7.13
CA GLU A 244 -13.37 -16.15 5.67
C GLU A 244 -14.79 -16.08 5.08
N PHE A 245 -15.76 -16.71 5.74
CA PHE A 245 -17.17 -16.66 5.33
C PHE A 245 -17.73 -15.22 5.37
N SER A 246 -17.21 -14.37 6.26
CA SER A 246 -17.62 -12.98 6.39
C SER A 246 -16.93 -12.05 5.40
N TYR A 247 -15.89 -12.50 4.68
CA TYR A 247 -15.13 -11.67 3.75
C TYR A 247 -16.00 -10.98 2.67
N PRO A 248 -16.92 -11.68 1.96
CA PRO A 248 -17.77 -11.03 0.96
C PRO A 248 -18.68 -9.96 1.56
N LEU A 249 -19.09 -10.10 2.83
CA LEU A 249 -19.88 -9.10 3.54
C LEU A 249 -19.05 -7.84 3.78
N MET A 250 -17.77 -8.01 4.13
CA MET A 250 -16.87 -6.88 4.31
C MET A 250 -16.61 -6.13 3.01
N GLN A 251 -16.35 -6.85 1.91
CA GLN A 251 -16.18 -6.24 0.59
C GLN A 251 -17.46 -5.52 0.10
N ALA A 252 -18.63 -6.08 0.38
CA ALA A 252 -19.91 -5.44 0.09
C ALA A 252 -20.11 -4.15 0.92
N TRP A 253 -19.72 -4.15 2.19
CA TRP A 253 -19.76 -2.96 3.03
C TRP A 253 -18.78 -1.88 2.57
N ASP A 254 -17.57 -2.26 2.15
CA ASP A 254 -16.59 -1.35 1.57
C ASP A 254 -17.20 -0.60 0.37
N TRP A 255 -17.89 -1.33 -0.50
CA TRP A 255 -18.60 -0.72 -1.62
C TRP A 255 -19.74 0.17 -1.14
N TRP A 256 -20.59 -0.29 -0.22
CA TRP A 256 -21.68 0.52 0.34
C TRP A 256 -21.16 1.86 0.91
N TYR A 257 -20.05 1.83 1.66
CA TYR A 257 -19.44 3.02 2.23
C TYR A 257 -19.06 4.03 1.14
N MET A 258 -18.33 3.60 0.11
CA MET A 258 -17.94 4.47 -1.02
C MET A 258 -19.12 4.86 -1.91
N PHE A 259 -20.13 4.00 -2.02
CA PHE A 259 -21.32 4.24 -2.81
C PHE A 259 -22.09 5.45 -2.26
N HIS A 260 -22.44 5.44 -0.97
CA HIS A 260 -23.25 6.53 -0.39
C HIS A 260 -22.43 7.79 -0.06
N THR A 261 -21.15 7.65 0.33
CA THR A 261 -20.32 8.83 0.70
C THR A 261 -19.66 9.53 -0.48
N LYS A 262 -19.36 8.79 -1.56
CA LYS A 262 -18.54 9.27 -2.69
C LYS A 262 -19.18 9.09 -4.05
N GLY A 263 -20.36 8.48 -4.13
CA GLY A 263 -21.04 8.24 -5.40
C GLY A 263 -20.39 7.15 -6.26
N ILE A 264 -19.56 6.29 -5.67
CA ILE A 264 -18.90 5.19 -6.39
C ILE A 264 -19.90 4.09 -6.66
N ASN A 265 -20.43 4.06 -7.89
CA ASN A 265 -21.48 3.16 -8.32
C ASN A 265 -21.00 2.05 -9.26
N MET A 266 -19.69 1.89 -9.45
CA MET A 266 -19.10 0.81 -10.24
C MET A 266 -17.97 0.09 -9.51
N GLN A 267 -18.01 -1.24 -9.46
CA GLN A 267 -16.90 -2.08 -9.00
C GLN A 267 -16.25 -2.80 -10.18
N ILE A 268 -14.92 -2.75 -10.25
CA ILE A 268 -14.10 -3.45 -11.23
C ILE A 268 -13.20 -4.44 -10.49
N GLY A 269 -13.11 -5.67 -10.97
CA GLY A 269 -12.24 -6.71 -10.40
C GLY A 269 -11.76 -7.71 -11.45
N GLY A 270 -10.89 -8.63 -11.05
CA GLY A 270 -10.54 -9.77 -11.90
C GLY A 270 -11.74 -10.71 -12.10
N SER A 271 -11.66 -11.63 -13.07
CA SER A 271 -12.77 -12.56 -13.33
C SER A 271 -13.12 -13.47 -12.15
N ASP A 272 -12.16 -13.73 -11.25
CA ASP A 272 -12.39 -14.46 -10.00
C ASP A 272 -13.26 -13.66 -9.01
N GLN A 273 -13.31 -12.33 -9.10
CA GLN A 273 -14.10 -11.48 -8.22
C GLN A 273 -15.58 -11.35 -8.61
N TYR A 274 -16.05 -12.00 -9.68
CA TYR A 274 -17.44 -11.87 -10.16
C TYR A 274 -18.49 -12.18 -9.07
N GLY A 275 -18.26 -13.24 -8.29
CA GLY A 275 -19.16 -13.64 -7.20
C GLY A 275 -19.23 -12.61 -6.07
N ASN A 276 -18.12 -11.92 -5.77
CA ASN A 276 -18.08 -10.88 -4.75
C ASN A 276 -18.68 -9.56 -5.26
N ILE A 277 -18.49 -9.22 -6.54
CA ILE A 277 -19.10 -8.03 -7.17
C ILE A 277 -20.63 -8.16 -7.18
N THR A 278 -21.15 -9.31 -7.62
CA THR A 278 -22.60 -9.56 -7.61
C THR A 278 -23.18 -9.51 -6.19
N ALA A 279 -22.47 -10.07 -5.20
CA ALA A 279 -22.83 -9.93 -3.79
C ALA A 279 -22.93 -8.47 -3.34
N GLY A 280 -21.96 -7.65 -3.74
CA GLY A 280 -21.93 -6.22 -3.44
C GLY A 280 -23.10 -5.46 -4.07
N ILE A 281 -23.47 -5.79 -5.31
CA ILE A 281 -24.64 -5.22 -5.99
C ILE A 281 -25.93 -5.51 -5.20
N ASP A 282 -26.14 -6.77 -4.80
CA ASP A 282 -27.34 -7.19 -4.06
C ASP A 282 -27.38 -6.55 -2.67
N ALA A 283 -26.23 -6.48 -2.00
CA ALA A 283 -26.07 -5.79 -0.73
C ALA A 283 -26.43 -4.31 -0.84
N ILE A 284 -25.89 -3.59 -1.82
CA ILE A 284 -26.19 -2.17 -2.02
C ILE A 284 -27.67 -1.99 -2.34
N LYS A 285 -28.26 -2.81 -3.23
CA LYS A 285 -29.70 -2.75 -3.54
C LYS A 285 -30.55 -2.95 -2.29
N HIS A 286 -30.20 -3.91 -1.44
CA HIS A 286 -30.89 -4.16 -0.18
C HIS A 286 -30.78 -2.95 0.76
N ILE A 287 -29.57 -2.47 1.02
CA ILE A 287 -29.34 -1.35 1.94
C ILE A 287 -30.04 -0.08 1.42
N LYS A 288 -29.92 0.22 0.13
CA LYS A 288 -30.62 1.36 -0.50
C LYS A 288 -32.14 1.34 -0.31
N ALA A 289 -32.75 0.17 -0.16
CA ALA A 289 -34.19 0.06 0.07
C ALA A 289 -34.54 0.10 1.57
N HIS A 290 -33.70 -0.48 2.43
CA HIS A 290 -34.06 -0.79 3.82
C HIS A 290 -33.22 -0.06 4.89
N HIS A 291 -32.29 0.82 4.50
CA HIS A 291 -31.43 1.51 5.46
C HIS A 291 -32.27 2.23 6.53
N PRO A 292 -31.95 2.06 7.84
CA PRO A 292 -32.78 2.57 8.93
C PRO A 292 -32.82 4.11 8.98
N ASN A 293 -31.75 4.79 8.53
CA ASN A 293 -31.73 6.24 8.40
C ASN A 293 -32.33 6.67 7.04
N PRO A 294 -33.45 7.43 7.03
CA PRO A 294 -34.10 7.87 5.80
C PRO A 294 -33.27 8.88 5.00
N VAL A 295 -32.40 9.67 5.64
CA VAL A 295 -31.52 10.63 4.95
C VAL A 295 -30.50 9.87 4.10
N THR A 296 -29.77 8.93 4.70
CA THR A 296 -28.82 8.06 4.00
C THR A 296 -29.49 7.28 2.87
N ARG A 297 -30.74 6.84 3.08
CA ARG A 297 -31.52 6.15 2.06
C ARG A 297 -31.76 7.04 0.84
N ASN A 298 -32.21 8.28 1.04
CA ASN A 298 -32.48 9.23 -0.04
C ASN A 298 -31.19 9.64 -0.77
N GLU A 299 -30.10 9.87 -0.03
CA GLU A 299 -28.78 10.17 -0.61
C GLU A 299 -28.28 9.02 -1.48
N ALA A 300 -28.37 7.78 -0.98
CA ALA A 300 -27.98 6.59 -1.74
C ALA A 300 -28.88 6.36 -2.98
N MET A 301 -30.18 6.70 -2.91
CA MET A 301 -31.07 6.65 -4.09
C MET A 301 -30.59 7.60 -5.20
N ALA A 302 -30.11 8.81 -4.86
CA ALA A 302 -29.60 9.79 -5.83
C ALA A 302 -28.32 9.34 -6.57
N VAL A 303 -27.53 8.44 -5.97
CA VAL A 303 -26.30 7.91 -6.58
C VAL A 303 -26.61 7.06 -7.84
N GLY A 304 -27.75 6.38 -7.89
CA GLY A 304 -28.19 5.59 -9.04
C GLY A 304 -27.93 4.08 -8.88
N HIS A 305 -27.81 3.33 -9.97
CA HIS A 305 -27.70 1.86 -9.92
C HIS A 305 -26.26 1.40 -9.65
N PRO A 306 -26.02 0.40 -8.78
CA PRO A 306 -24.70 -0.23 -8.64
C PRO A 306 -24.41 -1.16 -9.83
N TRP A 307 -23.26 -0.99 -10.46
CA TRP A 307 -22.80 -1.74 -11.62
C TRP A 307 -21.46 -2.40 -11.33
N GLY A 308 -21.12 -3.45 -12.07
CA GLY A 308 -19.77 -3.97 -12.06
C GLY A 308 -19.42 -4.69 -13.35
N PHE A 309 -18.12 -4.85 -13.57
CA PHE A 309 -17.63 -5.76 -14.58
C PHE A 309 -16.30 -6.36 -14.14
N THR A 310 -15.96 -7.50 -14.73
CA THR A 310 -14.69 -8.15 -14.50
C THR A 310 -13.75 -7.95 -15.67
N THR A 311 -12.45 -7.92 -15.38
CA THR A 311 -11.38 -8.00 -16.37
C THR A 311 -10.99 -9.47 -16.59
N PRO A 312 -10.45 -9.84 -17.77
CA PRO A 312 -10.08 -11.23 -18.03
C PRO A 312 -8.91 -11.68 -17.15
N LEU A 313 -8.78 -12.99 -16.93
CA LEU A 313 -7.57 -13.53 -16.31
C LEU A 313 -6.41 -13.45 -17.30
N LEU A 314 -5.26 -12.98 -16.82
CA LEU A 314 -4.04 -13.01 -17.62
C LEU A 314 -3.46 -14.43 -17.58
N THR A 315 -3.56 -15.12 -18.71
CA THR A 315 -2.99 -16.45 -18.94
C THR A 315 -1.93 -16.39 -20.02
N THR A 316 -0.85 -17.16 -19.85
CA THR A 316 0.12 -17.40 -20.94
C THR A 316 -0.51 -18.25 -22.04
N ALA A 317 0.12 -18.32 -23.22
CA ALA A 317 -0.25 -19.26 -24.28
C ALA A 317 -0.30 -20.74 -23.81
N ALA A 318 0.47 -21.09 -22.78
CA ALA A 318 0.44 -22.40 -22.12
C ALA A 318 -0.67 -22.55 -21.06
N GLY A 319 -1.58 -21.56 -20.94
CA GLY A 319 -2.69 -21.57 -19.98
C GLY A 319 -2.30 -21.26 -18.53
N GLN A 320 -1.04 -20.94 -18.25
CA GLN A 320 -0.60 -20.63 -16.88
C GLN A 320 -1.06 -19.24 -16.47
N LYS A 321 -1.69 -19.13 -15.29
CA LYS A 321 -2.14 -17.84 -14.72
C LYS A 321 -0.94 -17.03 -14.24
N PHE A 322 -0.88 -15.75 -14.62
CA PHE A 322 0.09 -14.82 -14.06
C PHE A 322 -0.18 -14.56 -12.57
N GLY A 323 0.85 -14.65 -11.72
CA GLY A 323 0.81 -14.15 -10.34
C GLY A 323 0.21 -15.08 -9.26
N LYS A 324 -0.19 -16.33 -9.55
CA LYS A 324 -0.70 -17.26 -8.52
C LYS A 324 0.32 -18.32 -8.04
N SER A 325 1.49 -18.43 -8.64
CA SER A 325 2.59 -19.28 -8.13
C SER A 325 3.68 -18.41 -7.48
N ALA A 326 4.04 -18.74 -6.24
CA ALA A 326 5.02 -18.00 -5.43
C ALA A 326 6.42 -17.86 -6.07
N GLY A 327 6.71 -18.63 -7.12
CA GLY A 327 7.96 -18.55 -7.90
C GLY A 327 7.86 -17.93 -9.30
N ASN A 328 6.67 -17.54 -9.79
CA ASN A 328 6.49 -17.00 -11.15
C ASN A 328 5.68 -15.69 -11.18
N ALA A 329 5.60 -14.99 -10.05
CA ALA A 329 4.94 -13.69 -9.98
C ALA A 329 5.86 -12.61 -10.58
N VAL A 330 5.34 -11.89 -11.59
CA VAL A 330 6.02 -10.74 -12.19
C VAL A 330 5.69 -9.51 -11.34
N TRP A 331 6.57 -9.18 -10.41
CA TRP A 331 6.39 -8.09 -9.45
C TRP A 331 6.57 -6.71 -10.12
N LEU A 332 5.85 -5.71 -9.60
CA LEU A 332 5.93 -4.30 -10.03
C LEU A 332 6.84 -3.45 -9.15
N ASP A 333 7.46 -4.06 -8.13
CA ASP A 333 8.39 -3.36 -7.25
C ASP A 333 9.80 -3.59 -7.77
N ILE A 334 10.54 -2.49 -7.93
CA ILE A 334 11.86 -2.49 -8.53
C ILE A 334 12.89 -3.30 -7.73
N GLU A 335 12.67 -3.51 -6.42
CA GLU A 335 13.56 -4.31 -5.58
C GLU A 335 13.31 -5.80 -5.73
N GLN A 336 12.08 -6.20 -6.08
CA GLN A 336 11.73 -7.60 -6.34
C GLN A 336 11.97 -8.01 -7.79
N MET A 337 11.78 -7.09 -8.73
CA MET A 337 12.07 -7.29 -10.14
C MET A 337 12.63 -6.01 -10.72
N SER A 338 13.91 -6.04 -11.12
CA SER A 338 14.57 -4.86 -11.67
C SER A 338 13.89 -4.37 -12.95
N SER A 339 14.03 -3.08 -13.27
CA SER A 339 13.51 -2.52 -14.53
C SER A 339 14.03 -3.30 -15.76
N TYR A 340 15.29 -3.76 -15.70
CA TYR A 340 15.91 -4.56 -16.76
C TYR A 340 15.28 -5.94 -16.89
N ASP A 341 15.00 -6.63 -15.78
CA ASP A 341 14.38 -7.95 -15.79
C ASP A 341 12.92 -7.87 -16.21
N LEU A 342 12.20 -6.86 -15.73
CA LEU A 342 10.81 -6.58 -16.12
C LEU A 342 10.73 -6.26 -17.62
N TYR A 343 11.65 -5.46 -18.13
CA TYR A 343 11.78 -5.22 -19.57
C TYR A 343 12.02 -6.53 -20.32
N GLY A 344 13.00 -7.33 -19.87
CA GLY A 344 13.32 -8.62 -20.47
C GLY A 344 12.17 -9.62 -20.45
N PHE A 345 11.34 -9.59 -19.41
CA PHE A 345 10.13 -10.40 -19.30
C PHE A 345 9.14 -10.09 -20.43
N PHE A 346 8.79 -8.81 -20.62
CA PHE A 346 7.89 -8.40 -21.70
C PHE A 346 8.53 -8.52 -23.08
N LEU A 347 9.85 -8.37 -23.18
CA LEU A 347 10.59 -8.61 -24.42
C LEU A 347 10.43 -10.07 -24.87
N ARG A 348 10.34 -11.04 -23.96
CA ARG A 348 10.13 -12.46 -24.25
C ARG A 348 8.70 -12.83 -24.64
N THR A 349 7.77 -11.88 -24.69
CA THR A 349 6.37 -12.13 -25.08
C THR A 349 6.29 -12.79 -26.46
N PRO A 350 5.50 -13.87 -26.63
CA PRO A 350 5.25 -14.48 -27.93
C PRO A 350 4.55 -13.53 -28.90
N ASP A 351 4.81 -13.68 -30.20
CA ASP A 351 4.23 -12.83 -31.25
C ASP A 351 2.69 -12.88 -31.24
N ALA A 352 2.11 -14.04 -30.94
CA ALA A 352 0.66 -14.22 -30.81
C ALA A 352 0.02 -13.37 -29.70
N ASP A 353 0.79 -13.04 -28.65
CA ASP A 353 0.29 -12.34 -27.46
C ASP A 353 0.65 -10.84 -27.44
N VAL A 354 1.64 -10.39 -28.22
CA VAL A 354 2.18 -9.02 -28.14
C VAL A 354 1.12 -7.96 -28.44
N SER A 355 0.27 -8.20 -29.45
CA SER A 355 -0.83 -7.29 -29.81
C SER A 355 -1.84 -7.16 -28.67
N LYS A 356 -2.21 -8.30 -28.06
CA LYS A 356 -3.10 -8.33 -26.89
C LYS A 356 -2.49 -7.56 -25.73
N TYR A 357 -1.21 -7.76 -25.40
CA TYR A 357 -0.57 -7.09 -24.27
C TYR A 357 -0.40 -5.59 -24.49
N LEU A 358 -0.12 -5.16 -25.73
CA LEU A 358 -0.12 -3.73 -26.09
C LEU A 358 -1.50 -3.10 -25.83
N LYS A 359 -2.59 -3.79 -26.18
CA LYS A 359 -3.95 -3.32 -25.92
C LYS A 359 -4.28 -3.23 -24.43
N LEU A 360 -3.87 -4.22 -23.64
CA LEU A 360 -4.17 -4.31 -22.20
C LEU A 360 -3.35 -3.35 -21.34
N PHE A 361 -2.06 -3.15 -21.63
CA PHE A 361 -1.12 -2.49 -20.70
C PHE A 361 -0.60 -1.12 -21.17
N THR A 362 -1.09 -0.58 -22.28
CA THR A 362 -0.62 0.72 -22.79
C THR A 362 -1.75 1.69 -23.07
N PHE A 363 -1.41 2.98 -23.19
CA PHE A 363 -2.31 4.03 -23.67
C PHE A 363 -2.19 4.28 -25.17
N MET A 364 -1.49 3.40 -25.90
CA MET A 364 -1.28 3.53 -27.33
C MET A 364 -2.60 3.37 -28.10
N PRO A 365 -2.91 4.27 -29.06
CA PRO A 365 -4.06 4.12 -29.96
C PRO A 365 -4.07 2.76 -30.68
N ILE A 366 -5.26 2.21 -30.90
CA ILE A 366 -5.41 0.86 -31.50
C ILE A 366 -4.79 0.81 -32.89
N GLU A 367 -4.95 1.88 -33.67
CA GLU A 367 -4.44 2.02 -35.03
C GLU A 367 -2.90 1.99 -35.05
N GLN A 368 -2.27 2.60 -34.03
CA GLN A 368 -0.80 2.56 -33.87
C GLN A 368 -0.32 1.16 -33.45
N ILE A 369 -1.09 0.47 -32.60
CA ILE A 369 -0.79 -0.92 -32.22
C ILE A 369 -0.85 -1.83 -33.45
N GLU A 370 -1.89 -1.70 -34.28
CA GLU A 370 -2.06 -2.51 -35.49
C GLU A 370 -0.94 -2.26 -36.50
N THR A 371 -0.58 -0.99 -36.72
CA THR A 371 0.53 -0.61 -37.60
C THR A 371 1.85 -1.23 -37.11
N LEU A 372 2.16 -1.07 -35.82
CA LEU A 372 3.37 -1.63 -35.20
C LEU A 372 3.43 -3.17 -35.28
N VAL A 373 2.29 -3.83 -35.08
CA VAL A 373 2.22 -5.29 -35.16
C VAL A 373 2.43 -5.74 -36.61
N ASN A 374 1.85 -5.06 -37.60
CA ASN A 374 2.07 -5.37 -39.02
C ASN A 374 3.55 -5.19 -39.41
N GLU A 375 4.17 -4.07 -39.04
CA GLU A 375 5.60 -3.83 -39.26
C GLU A 375 6.49 -4.87 -38.57
N HIS A 376 6.05 -5.39 -37.41
CA HIS A 376 6.75 -6.46 -36.72
C HIS A 376 6.61 -7.79 -37.45
N MET A 377 5.44 -8.10 -38.02
CA MET A 377 5.21 -9.34 -38.79
C MET A 377 6.05 -9.40 -40.08
N GLU A 378 6.40 -8.24 -40.66
CA GLU A 378 7.34 -8.16 -41.79
C GLU A 378 8.78 -8.50 -41.38
N SER A 379 9.15 -8.32 -40.11
CA SER A 379 10.49 -8.61 -39.60
C SER A 379 10.45 -9.10 -38.15
N PRO A 380 9.95 -10.34 -37.89
CA PRO A 380 9.74 -10.85 -36.54
C PRO A 380 11.02 -10.93 -35.71
N SER A 381 12.15 -11.20 -36.37
CA SER A 381 13.48 -11.28 -35.75
C SER A 381 13.91 -9.99 -35.03
N GLN A 382 13.41 -8.82 -35.46
CA GLN A 382 13.74 -7.54 -34.84
C GLN A 382 12.96 -7.27 -33.55
N ARG A 383 11.90 -8.04 -33.27
CA ARG A 383 11.07 -7.93 -32.06
C ARG A 383 10.60 -6.49 -31.74
N LYS A 384 10.30 -5.70 -32.76
CA LYS A 384 9.92 -4.28 -32.64
C LYS A 384 8.74 -4.07 -31.68
N ALA A 385 7.69 -4.89 -31.83
CA ALA A 385 6.48 -4.80 -31.02
C ALA A 385 6.75 -5.13 -29.54
N GLN A 386 7.60 -6.12 -29.27
CA GLN A 386 7.95 -6.56 -27.91
C GLN A 386 8.85 -5.54 -27.22
N HIS A 387 9.83 -4.96 -27.91
CA HIS A 387 10.63 -3.85 -27.39
C HIS A 387 9.76 -2.65 -27.02
N LYS A 388 8.79 -2.33 -27.88
CA LYS A 388 7.83 -1.26 -27.61
C LYS A 388 6.96 -1.60 -26.40
N LEU A 389 6.36 -2.80 -26.34
CA LEU A 389 5.58 -3.25 -25.20
C LEU A 389 6.37 -3.16 -23.89
N ALA A 390 7.59 -3.68 -23.87
CA ALA A 390 8.47 -3.67 -22.71
C ALA A 390 8.78 -2.24 -22.24
N ARG A 391 9.11 -1.35 -23.19
CA ARG A 391 9.36 0.07 -22.89
C ARG A 391 8.13 0.76 -22.31
N GLU A 392 6.98 0.64 -22.98
CA GLU A 392 5.73 1.27 -22.54
C GLU A 392 5.29 0.75 -21.16
N PHE A 393 5.46 -0.55 -20.90
CA PHE A 393 5.13 -1.17 -19.62
C PHE A 393 6.04 -0.65 -18.49
N VAL A 394 7.35 -0.66 -18.68
CA VAL A 394 8.31 -0.16 -17.67
C VAL A 394 8.11 1.34 -17.45
N GLU A 395 7.77 2.11 -18.49
CA GLU A 395 7.47 3.54 -18.37
C GLU A 395 6.24 3.79 -17.48
N LEU A 396 5.19 2.99 -17.66
CA LEU A 396 4.00 3.04 -16.82
C LEU A 396 4.30 2.69 -15.36
N VAL A 397 5.09 1.65 -15.11
CA VAL A 397 5.29 1.10 -13.75
C VAL A 397 6.44 1.78 -13.00
N HIS A 398 7.60 1.95 -13.62
CA HIS A 398 8.82 2.49 -13.01
C HIS A 398 9.13 3.94 -13.41
N GLY A 399 8.54 4.43 -14.51
CA GLY A 399 8.70 5.79 -15.00
C GLY A 399 9.61 5.88 -16.24
N PRO A 400 9.66 7.05 -16.91
CA PRO A 400 10.30 7.19 -18.22
C PRO A 400 11.83 7.04 -18.19
N HIS A 401 12.48 7.43 -17.09
CA HIS A 401 13.93 7.28 -16.93
C HIS A 401 14.34 5.80 -16.95
N GLU A 402 13.70 5.00 -16.09
CA GLU A 402 13.95 3.56 -15.94
C GLU A 402 13.66 2.79 -17.23
N ALA A 403 12.60 3.18 -17.96
CA ALA A 403 12.25 2.58 -19.24
C ALA A 403 13.32 2.82 -20.31
N LYS A 404 13.82 4.06 -20.42
CA LYS A 404 14.86 4.43 -21.38
C LYS A 404 16.18 3.72 -21.09
N GLU A 405 16.55 3.65 -19.82
CA GLU A 405 17.78 2.98 -19.38
C GLU A 405 17.72 1.47 -19.67
N SER A 406 16.63 0.81 -19.30
CA SER A 406 16.44 -0.63 -19.55
C SER A 406 16.44 -0.96 -21.04
N GLU A 407 15.78 -0.14 -21.86
CA GLU A 407 15.82 -0.30 -23.32
C GLU A 407 17.24 -0.16 -23.88
N THR A 408 18.00 0.84 -23.40
CA THR A 408 19.38 1.08 -23.87
C THR A 408 20.28 -0.11 -23.51
N GLN A 409 20.18 -0.62 -22.27
CA GLN A 409 20.93 -1.79 -21.81
C GLN A 409 20.61 -3.04 -22.65
N HIS A 410 19.33 -3.34 -22.92
CA HIS A 410 18.93 -4.47 -23.76
C HIS A 410 19.45 -4.34 -25.21
N ARG A 411 19.40 -3.13 -25.80
CA ARG A 411 19.94 -2.88 -27.14
C ARG A 411 21.47 -3.04 -27.21
N LEU A 412 22.19 -2.55 -26.21
CA LEU A 412 23.66 -2.65 -26.14
C LEU A 412 24.14 -4.11 -26.02
N LEU A 413 23.41 -4.94 -25.26
CA LEU A 413 23.77 -6.36 -25.09
C LEU A 413 23.46 -7.19 -26.35
N HIS A 414 22.41 -6.85 -27.09
CA HIS A 414 22.02 -7.56 -28.31
C HIS A 414 22.85 -7.16 -29.55
N ASN A 415 23.41 -5.94 -29.57
CA ASN A 415 24.22 -5.42 -30.67
C ASN A 415 25.74 -5.72 -30.55
N ARG A 416 26.15 -6.64 -29.66
CA ARG A 416 27.56 -7.11 -29.55
C ARG A 416 28.01 -7.99 -30.73
N GLY A 417 27.60 -7.62 -31.94
CA GLY A 417 28.15 -8.09 -33.21
C GLY A 417 28.99 -7.02 -33.92
N ASP A 418 28.98 -5.75 -33.49
CA ASP A 418 29.82 -4.73 -34.12
C ASP A 418 30.32 -3.64 -33.15
N VAL A 419 31.65 -3.49 -33.19
CA VAL A 419 32.52 -2.42 -32.69
C VAL A 419 33.06 -2.52 -31.25
N ILE A 420 34.38 -2.70 -31.22
CA ILE A 420 35.35 -2.51 -30.14
C ILE A 420 35.69 -1.02 -30.02
N THR A 421 35.71 -0.54 -28.76
CA THR A 421 36.35 0.68 -28.20
C THR A 421 36.56 1.90 -29.09
N GLU A 422 35.93 3.01 -28.71
CA GLU A 422 36.66 4.28 -28.53
C GLU A 422 36.29 4.91 -27.18
N SER A 423 37.34 5.32 -26.48
CA SER A 423 37.37 5.95 -25.18
C SER A 423 37.06 7.44 -25.27
N ASP A 424 36.02 7.89 -24.57
CA ASP A 424 35.96 9.25 -24.05
C ASP A 424 36.19 9.20 -22.54
N SER A 425 37.47 9.27 -22.19
CA SER A 425 37.96 9.61 -20.87
C SER A 425 37.79 11.12 -20.66
N ASP A 426 36.59 11.56 -20.30
CA ASP A 426 36.36 12.87 -19.66
C ASP A 426 34.99 12.91 -18.96
N ALA A 427 34.86 12.13 -17.89
CA ALA A 427 33.75 12.23 -16.93
C ALA A 427 34.17 11.78 -15.53
N LYS A 428 35.25 12.35 -15.01
CA LYS A 428 35.53 12.37 -13.55
C LYS A 428 35.16 13.74 -12.99
N ALA A 429 33.86 13.97 -12.80
CA ALA A 429 33.31 14.89 -11.79
C ALA A 429 31.80 14.67 -11.64
N GLY A 430 31.40 14.06 -10.52
CA GLY A 430 30.07 14.23 -9.93
C GLY A 430 28.85 13.72 -10.73
N ILE A 431 28.73 12.40 -10.93
CA ILE A 431 27.44 11.78 -11.26
C ILE A 431 27.15 10.69 -10.22
N THR A 432 26.00 10.84 -9.56
CA THR A 432 25.46 9.90 -8.58
C THR A 432 25.10 8.58 -9.27
N THR A 433 25.97 7.57 -9.15
CA THR A 433 25.72 6.20 -9.63
C THR A 433 24.65 5.50 -8.78
N MET A 434 23.95 4.52 -9.37
CA MET A 434 22.79 3.76 -8.89
C MET A 434 22.79 3.22 -7.45
N ASN A 435 23.91 3.23 -6.73
CA ASN A 435 23.96 2.82 -5.33
C ASN A 435 23.49 3.89 -4.33
N ASN A 436 23.09 5.08 -4.78
CA ASN A 436 22.70 6.18 -3.88
C ASN A 436 21.27 6.70 -4.10
N ARG A 437 20.31 5.80 -4.33
CA ARG A 437 18.88 6.13 -4.24
C ARG A 437 18.23 5.39 -3.06
N PRO A 438 17.24 6.00 -2.38
CA PRO A 438 16.80 5.47 -1.12
C PRO A 438 15.96 4.17 -1.27
N GLN A 439 16.56 3.01 -0.99
CA GLN A 439 15.98 1.66 -0.71
C GLN A 439 14.70 1.64 0.17
N VAL A 440 13.59 1.06 -0.30
CA VAL A 440 12.33 0.89 0.43
C VAL A 440 12.25 -0.50 1.11
N ASN A 441 13.27 -0.85 1.89
CA ASN A 441 13.20 -1.68 3.11
C ASN A 441 14.61 -1.73 3.70
N ILE A 442 14.82 -1.32 4.94
CA ILE A 442 16.11 -1.51 5.62
C ILE A 442 15.88 -2.22 6.95
N GLN A 443 16.66 -3.26 7.20
CA GLN A 443 16.73 -3.88 8.52
C GLN A 443 17.75 -3.13 9.35
N LEU A 444 17.43 -2.82 10.60
CA LEU A 444 18.37 -2.20 11.55
C LEU A 444 18.36 -2.98 12.87
N PRO A 445 19.51 -3.12 13.54
CA PRO A 445 19.60 -3.88 14.78
C PRO A 445 18.91 -3.13 15.93
N ARG A 446 18.32 -3.88 16.86
CA ARG A 446 17.60 -3.35 18.02
C ARG A 446 18.46 -2.41 18.86
N ARG A 447 19.73 -2.73 19.11
CA ARG A 447 20.62 -1.85 19.90
C ARG A 447 20.78 -0.45 19.32
N LEU A 448 20.80 -0.32 18.00
CA LEU A 448 20.91 0.97 17.32
C LEU A 448 19.71 1.86 17.64
N ILE A 449 18.50 1.28 17.59
CA ILE A 449 17.25 2.01 17.83
C ILE A 449 17.10 2.42 19.30
N TYR A 450 17.57 1.58 20.23
CA TYR A 450 17.35 1.78 21.66
C TYR A 450 18.41 2.67 22.32
N GLN A 451 19.65 2.69 21.79
CA GLN A 451 20.78 3.35 22.47
C GLN A 451 21.35 4.56 21.72
N LYS A 452 21.10 4.71 20.42
CA LYS A 452 21.70 5.80 19.64
C LYS A 452 20.73 6.95 19.43
N SER A 453 21.27 8.14 19.21
CA SER A 453 20.46 9.34 18.97
C SER A 453 19.70 9.27 17.65
N ILE A 454 18.58 9.98 17.57
CA ILE A 454 17.72 9.99 16.38
C ILE A 454 18.45 10.42 15.12
N GLY A 455 19.43 11.33 15.21
CA GLY A 455 20.26 11.71 14.06
C GLY A 455 21.13 10.57 13.52
N LYS A 456 21.64 9.68 14.39
CA LYS A 456 22.36 8.47 13.98
C LYS A 456 21.43 7.42 13.38
N ILE A 457 20.21 7.31 13.91
CA ILE A 457 19.18 6.40 13.37
C ILE A 457 18.73 6.86 11.98
N LEU A 458 18.52 8.16 11.77
CA LEU A 458 18.18 8.73 10.46
C LEU A 458 19.29 8.54 9.43
N HIS A 459 20.55 8.62 9.84
CA HIS A 459 21.70 8.31 8.98
C HIS A 459 21.75 6.82 8.63
N ALA A 460 21.61 5.94 9.62
CA ALA A 460 21.58 4.50 9.40
C ALA A 460 20.39 4.08 8.52
N ALA A 461 19.24 4.75 8.63
CA ALA A 461 18.08 4.54 7.78
C ALA A 461 18.22 5.17 6.37
N GLY A 462 19.32 5.87 6.08
CA GLY A 462 19.53 6.55 4.79
C GLY A 462 18.60 7.73 4.52
N ILE A 463 18.01 8.35 5.56
CA ILE A 463 17.25 9.62 5.46
C ILE A 463 18.21 10.82 5.38
N ALA A 464 19.34 10.70 6.07
CA ALA A 464 20.38 11.71 6.15
C ALA A 464 21.71 11.13 5.65
N ASP A 465 22.52 11.96 4.99
CA ASP A 465 23.84 11.62 4.45
C ASP A 465 24.91 11.54 5.55
N SER A 466 24.64 12.11 6.73
CA SER A 466 25.49 11.98 7.92
C SER A 466 24.69 12.11 9.20
N ALA A 467 25.23 11.63 10.33
CA ALA A 467 24.61 11.81 11.64
C ALA A 467 24.40 13.30 11.98
N SER A 468 25.33 14.18 11.63
CA SER A 468 25.23 15.63 11.84
C SER A 468 24.12 16.26 11.00
N GLN A 469 23.98 15.83 9.74
CA GLN A 469 22.87 16.26 8.88
C GLN A 469 21.53 15.74 9.42
N GLY A 470 21.49 14.52 9.98
CA GLY A 470 20.33 13.97 10.66
C GLY A 470 19.84 14.85 11.81
N HIS A 471 20.74 15.30 12.70
CA HIS A 471 20.38 16.22 13.78
C HIS A 471 19.90 17.58 13.25
N ARG A 472 20.52 18.11 12.18
CA ARG A 472 20.06 19.35 11.53
C ARG A 472 18.65 19.22 10.96
N LEU A 473 18.33 18.09 10.32
CA LEU A 473 16.99 17.83 9.77
C LEU A 473 15.92 17.80 10.86
N VAL A 474 16.24 17.25 12.03
CA VAL A 474 15.35 17.25 13.19
C VAL A 474 15.14 18.67 13.74
N ASN A 475 16.21 19.45 13.87
CA ASN A 475 16.12 20.83 14.37
C ASN A 475 15.26 21.75 13.49
N VAL A 476 15.28 21.54 12.17
CA VAL A 476 14.48 22.32 11.19
C VAL A 476 13.09 21.70 10.97
N ALA A 477 12.69 20.69 11.76
CA ALA A 477 11.44 19.94 11.60
C ALA A 477 11.22 19.37 10.17
N GLY A 478 12.31 19.01 9.50
CA GLY A 478 12.32 18.49 8.12
C GLY A 478 12.12 16.98 8.02
N ALA A 479 12.17 16.26 9.14
CA ALA A 479 11.98 14.82 9.24
C ALA A 479 10.72 14.47 10.05
N TYR A 480 10.04 13.41 9.65
CA TYR A 480 8.79 12.93 10.22
C TYR A 480 8.91 11.44 10.56
N ILE A 481 8.22 11.03 11.62
CA ILE A 481 8.06 9.63 12.02
C ILE A 481 6.60 9.22 11.85
N GLY A 482 6.35 7.99 11.41
CA GLY A 482 5.02 7.39 11.42
C GLY A 482 4.70 6.90 12.82
N GLY A 483 3.65 7.45 13.44
CA GLY A 483 3.25 7.10 14.80
C GLY A 483 2.28 8.13 15.40
N PRO A 484 1.68 7.84 16.57
CA PRO A 484 0.76 8.75 17.24
C PRO A 484 1.46 10.10 17.53
N PRO A 485 0.71 11.22 17.53
CA PRO A 485 1.26 12.51 17.89
C PRO A 485 1.84 12.44 19.31
N HIS A 486 2.95 13.15 19.53
CA HIS A 486 3.74 13.19 20.76
C HIS A 486 2.93 13.39 22.06
N SER A 487 1.69 13.86 21.97
CA SER A 487 0.78 14.06 23.11
C SER A 487 0.06 12.81 23.62
N LYS A 488 0.06 11.68 22.89
CA LYS A 488 -0.59 10.43 23.33
C LYS A 488 0.45 9.31 23.49
N LYS A 489 0.69 8.88 24.73
CA LYS A 489 1.57 7.75 25.10
C LYS A 489 0.86 6.39 24.94
N GLU A 490 0.18 6.16 23.81
CA GLU A 490 -0.49 4.89 23.54
C GLU A 490 0.18 4.17 22.36
N PRO A 491 0.38 2.83 22.42
CA PRO A 491 0.87 2.06 21.28
C PRO A 491 -0.13 2.12 20.12
N MET A 492 0.40 2.12 18.89
CA MET A 492 -0.41 2.31 17.68
C MET A 492 -1.35 1.12 17.42
N ASN A 493 -2.57 1.43 16.97
CA ASN A 493 -3.50 0.47 16.36
C ASN A 493 -3.46 0.64 14.82
N ASP A 494 -3.55 -0.47 14.07
CA ASP A 494 -3.20 -0.70 12.65
C ASP A 494 -3.75 0.26 11.57
N GLY A 495 -4.49 1.31 11.92
CA GLY A 495 -5.44 1.94 11.03
C GLY A 495 -5.00 3.10 10.17
N MET A 496 -3.97 3.85 10.58
CA MET A 496 -3.62 5.10 9.91
C MET A 496 -2.19 5.50 10.26
N VAL A 497 -1.31 5.55 9.26
CA VAL A 497 0.03 6.12 9.43
C VAL A 497 -0.11 7.64 9.56
N SER A 498 -0.29 8.14 10.78
CA SER A 498 -0.18 9.56 11.08
C SER A 498 1.29 9.97 11.10
N TRP A 499 1.62 11.06 10.42
CA TRP A 499 2.98 11.60 10.39
C TRP A 499 3.16 12.66 11.47
N SER A 500 4.09 12.41 12.38
CA SER A 500 4.49 13.35 13.43
C SER A 500 5.88 13.90 13.10
N THR A 501 6.11 15.20 13.32
CA THR A 501 7.46 15.78 13.15
C THR A 501 8.38 15.21 14.22
N ILE A 502 9.58 14.77 13.81
CA ILE A 502 10.60 14.30 14.74
C ILE A 502 11.11 15.48 15.54
N LYS A 503 11.09 15.39 16.87
CA LYS A 503 11.75 16.34 17.76
C LYS A 503 13.04 15.73 18.27
N ASN A 504 13.94 16.56 18.78
CA ASN A 504 15.15 16.07 19.41
C ASN A 504 14.78 15.48 20.77
N TRP A 505 14.47 14.19 20.80
CA TRP A 505 14.12 13.44 22.00
C TRP A 505 15.26 12.56 22.49
N LEU A 506 15.16 12.10 23.74
CA LEU A 506 16.10 11.16 24.31
C LEU A 506 16.11 9.84 23.51
N PRO A 507 17.26 9.16 23.34
CA PRO A 507 17.35 7.90 22.58
C PRO A 507 16.28 6.88 22.94
N GLU A 508 15.95 6.79 24.23
CA GLU A 508 14.94 5.89 24.78
C GLU A 508 13.51 6.16 24.31
N GLU A 509 13.18 7.39 23.86
CA GLU A 509 11.84 7.74 23.39
C GLU A 509 11.57 7.17 22.00
N THR A 510 12.60 6.81 21.23
CA THR A 510 12.44 6.20 19.90
C THR A 510 11.64 4.89 19.97
N LYS A 511 11.72 4.17 21.09
CA LYS A 511 10.97 2.91 21.34
C LYS A 511 9.46 3.12 21.37
N LEU A 512 8.99 4.31 21.73
CA LEU A 512 7.55 4.63 21.81
C LEU A 512 6.90 4.73 20.43
N TYR A 513 7.70 4.94 19.39
CA TYR A 513 7.24 5.03 18.01
C TYR A 513 7.39 3.71 17.25
N LEU A 514 7.84 2.64 17.93
CA LEU A 514 7.85 1.30 17.37
C LEU A 514 6.42 0.83 17.17
N ILE A 515 6.06 0.63 15.91
CA ILE A 515 4.83 -0.01 15.49
C ILE A 515 5.03 -1.51 15.70
N HIS A 516 4.15 -2.14 16.48
CA HIS A 516 4.23 -3.56 16.88
C HIS A 516 5.52 -3.98 17.61
N GLY A 517 6.33 -3.03 18.08
CA GLY A 517 7.56 -3.29 18.81
C GLY A 517 8.79 -3.52 17.93
N ASP A 518 8.64 -3.53 16.61
CA ASP A 518 9.70 -3.88 15.65
C ASP A 518 9.71 -3.04 14.37
N LEU A 519 8.82 -2.06 14.18
CA LEU A 519 8.76 -1.31 12.92
C LEU A 519 8.80 0.22 13.14
N LEU A 520 9.61 0.92 12.34
CA LEU A 520 9.65 2.39 12.31
C LEU A 520 9.44 2.90 10.89
N LEU A 521 8.64 3.97 10.74
CA LEU A 521 8.52 4.68 9.47
C LEU A 521 9.15 6.07 9.62
N PHE A 522 10.10 6.41 8.75
CA PHE A 522 10.65 7.76 8.64
C PHE A 522 10.25 8.41 7.32
N ARG A 523 10.15 9.73 7.31
CA ARG A 523 9.90 10.52 6.10
C ARG A 523 10.69 11.83 6.13
N LYS A 524 11.27 12.22 5.00
CA LYS A 524 11.88 13.53 4.72
C LYS A 524 11.07 14.23 3.62
N GLY A 525 10.52 15.40 3.92
CA GLY A 525 9.63 16.09 2.97
C GLY A 525 8.36 15.29 2.59
N LYS A 526 7.87 15.44 1.35
CA LYS A 526 6.61 14.83 0.88
C LYS A 526 6.74 13.43 0.26
N HIS A 527 7.93 13.06 -0.22
CA HIS A 527 8.12 11.91 -1.11
C HIS A 527 9.20 10.92 -0.67
N HIS A 528 10.07 11.29 0.27
CA HIS A 528 11.18 10.44 0.68
C HIS A 528 10.81 9.72 1.98
N ILE A 529 10.47 8.43 1.89
CA ILE A 529 9.97 7.62 3.01
C ILE A 529 10.87 6.40 3.18
N ARG A 530 11.01 5.96 4.43
CA ARG A 530 11.76 4.79 4.87
C ARG A 530 10.91 3.95 5.79
N ILE A 531 10.90 2.66 5.53
CA ILE A 531 10.37 1.67 6.45
C ILE A 531 11.58 0.91 6.98
N VAL A 532 11.76 0.98 8.30
CA VAL A 532 12.84 0.33 9.03
C VAL A 532 12.22 -0.82 9.80
N GLN A 533 12.64 -2.04 9.47
CA GLN A 533 12.34 -3.22 10.27
C GLN A 533 13.44 -3.38 11.32
N VAL A 534 13.07 -3.45 12.58
CA VAL A 534 13.96 -3.62 13.72
C VAL A 534 14.09 -5.10 14.00
N VAL A 535 15.29 -5.62 13.81
CA VAL A 535 15.62 -7.04 13.93
C VAL A 535 16.46 -7.25 15.19
N SER A 536 16.47 -8.47 15.75
CA SER A 536 17.35 -8.77 16.88
C SER A 536 18.82 -8.56 16.49
N ASP A 537 19.66 -8.18 17.45
CA ASP A 537 21.08 -7.92 17.18
C ASP A 537 21.79 -9.18 16.63
N GLU A 538 21.32 -10.35 17.06
CA GLU A 538 21.84 -11.67 16.67
C GLU A 538 21.47 -12.02 15.23
N GLU A 539 20.17 -11.93 14.88
CA GLU A 539 19.68 -12.13 13.51
C GLU A 539 20.32 -11.13 12.54
N TYR A 540 20.47 -9.86 12.95
CA TYR A 540 21.11 -8.85 12.11
C TYR A 540 22.59 -9.15 11.87
N ALA A 541 23.32 -9.59 12.90
CA ALA A 541 24.74 -9.93 12.76
C ALA A 541 24.97 -11.14 11.83
N LEU A 542 24.08 -12.15 11.92
CA LEU A 542 24.08 -13.32 11.04
C LEU A 542 23.70 -12.99 9.59
N SER A 543 22.86 -11.98 9.37
CA SER A 543 22.34 -11.62 8.04
C SER A 543 23.39 -11.16 7.01
N GLY A 544 24.63 -10.87 7.42
CA GLY A 544 25.62 -10.34 6.50
C GLY A 544 25.56 -8.82 6.30
N GLN A 545 24.44 -8.17 6.64
CA GLN A 545 24.13 -6.81 6.21
C GLN A 545 24.95 -5.72 6.93
N THR A 546 25.13 -4.58 6.26
CA THR A 546 25.81 -3.39 6.80
C THR A 546 24.93 -2.16 6.63
N TYR A 547 25.01 -1.21 7.57
CA TYR A 547 24.29 0.07 7.47
C TYR A 547 25.25 1.27 7.58
N PRO A 548 24.88 2.45 7.04
CA PRO A 548 25.70 3.66 7.12
C PRO A 548 26.07 4.05 8.56
N GLY A 549 27.36 4.08 8.87
CA GLY A 549 27.87 4.39 10.22
C GLY A 549 27.81 3.22 11.21
N MET A 550 27.75 1.98 10.73
CA MET A 550 27.85 0.78 11.54
C MET A 550 29.25 0.64 12.15
N ASP A 551 29.29 0.29 13.43
CA ASP A 551 30.53 -0.05 14.14
C ASP A 551 30.89 -1.52 13.84
N LYS A 552 31.98 -1.73 13.08
CA LYS A 552 32.45 -3.08 12.73
C LYS A 552 32.85 -3.88 13.98
N ALA A 553 33.36 -3.23 15.03
CA ALA A 553 33.75 -3.90 16.26
C ALA A 553 32.54 -4.46 17.03
N TRP A 554 31.39 -3.77 16.97
CA TRP A 554 30.15 -4.26 17.57
C TRP A 554 29.69 -5.58 16.94
N ARG A 555 29.66 -5.65 15.61
CA ARG A 555 29.20 -6.86 14.90
C ARG A 555 30.06 -8.07 15.26
N ASN A 556 31.38 -7.88 15.28
CA ASN A 556 32.33 -8.94 15.66
C ASN A 556 32.16 -9.37 17.12
N SER A 557 31.84 -8.44 18.02
CA SER A 557 31.54 -8.76 19.42
C SER A 557 30.26 -9.59 19.58
N VAL A 558 29.21 -9.30 18.80
CA VAL A 558 27.95 -10.07 18.84
C VAL A 558 28.16 -11.48 18.29
N LEU A 559 28.86 -11.60 17.15
CA LEU A 559 29.19 -12.90 16.56
C LEU A 559 30.06 -13.77 17.48
N ARG A 560 31.05 -13.16 18.17
CA ARG A 560 31.85 -13.87 19.19
C ARG A 560 31.01 -14.32 20.39
N ALA A 561 30.09 -13.46 20.87
CA ALA A 561 29.19 -13.81 21.97
C ALA A 561 28.22 -14.96 21.60
N LEU A 562 27.74 -14.99 20.36
CA LEU A 562 26.93 -16.08 19.82
C LEU A 562 27.71 -17.40 19.73
N LYS A 563 28.99 -17.35 19.30
CA LYS A 563 29.87 -18.53 19.27
C LYS A 563 30.09 -19.14 20.67
N THR A 564 30.10 -18.31 21.72
CA THR A 564 30.27 -18.75 23.12
C THR A 564 29.00 -19.19 23.84
N LYS A 565 27.79 -18.91 23.30
CA LYS A 565 26.54 -19.40 23.91
C LYS A 565 26.39 -20.91 23.67
N GLU A 566 26.18 -21.67 24.74
CA GLU A 566 26.07 -23.15 24.71
C GLU A 566 24.90 -23.69 23.86
N SER A 567 23.99 -22.83 23.38
CA SER A 567 22.82 -23.19 22.59
C SER A 567 22.99 -23.08 21.06
N ALA A 568 24.14 -22.67 20.54
CA ALA A 568 24.36 -22.51 19.09
C ALA A 568 24.62 -23.86 18.40
N THR A 569 23.87 -24.14 17.33
CA THR A 569 24.02 -25.34 16.51
C THR A 569 25.35 -25.35 15.73
N GLN A 570 25.82 -26.52 15.33
CA GLN A 570 27.10 -26.67 14.61
C GLN A 570 27.11 -25.87 13.28
N ALA A 571 25.99 -25.85 12.56
CA ALA A 571 25.83 -25.08 11.33
C ALA A 571 25.92 -23.55 11.56
N GLU A 572 25.38 -23.05 12.69
CA GLU A 572 25.51 -21.63 13.05
C GLU A 572 26.95 -21.26 13.37
N LYS A 573 27.70 -22.15 14.04
CA LYS A 573 29.13 -21.94 14.35
C LYS A 573 29.99 -21.85 13.09
N GLU A 574 29.73 -22.70 12.11
CA GLU A 574 30.42 -22.70 10.81
C GLU A 574 30.09 -21.44 9.99
N ALA A 575 28.82 -21.01 9.97
CA ALA A 575 28.42 -19.76 9.32
C ALA A 575 29.09 -18.53 9.97
N ILE A 576 29.16 -18.49 11.30
CA ILE A 576 29.84 -17.42 12.04
C ILE A 576 31.34 -17.38 11.71
N GLU A 577 32.00 -18.54 11.58
CA GLU A 577 33.42 -18.64 11.25
C GLU A 577 33.73 -18.18 9.83
N SER A 578 32.87 -18.51 8.87
CA SER A 578 32.96 -17.99 7.49
C SER A 578 32.87 -16.46 7.47
N ILE A 579 31.92 -15.87 8.20
CA ILE A 579 31.73 -14.41 8.24
C ILE A 579 32.91 -13.71 8.93
N LEU A 580 33.42 -14.25 10.04
CA LEU A 580 34.59 -13.70 10.73
C LEU A 580 35.88 -13.83 9.90
N GLY A 581 35.97 -14.84 9.03
CA GLY A 581 37.11 -15.06 8.14
C GLY A 581 37.17 -14.11 6.94
N GLU A 582 36.02 -13.67 6.40
CA GLU A 582 35.95 -12.74 5.27
C GLU A 582 36.39 -11.30 5.63
N ASP A 583 36.23 -10.86 6.88
CA ASP A 583 36.62 -9.52 7.36
C ASP A 583 38.13 -9.39 7.69
N GLY A 584 38.97 -10.19 7.02
CA GLY A 584 40.37 -10.47 7.36
C GLY A 584 41.22 -9.33 7.93
N ILE A 585 41.59 -9.47 9.21
CA ILE A 585 42.88 -9.05 9.78
C ILE A 585 43.30 -10.11 10.80
N PHE A 586 44.14 -11.06 10.37
CA PHE A 586 45.02 -11.78 11.29
C PHE A 586 46.21 -10.87 11.60
N GLY A 587 46.43 -10.62 12.90
CA GLY A 587 47.57 -9.87 13.41
C GLY A 587 47.84 -10.22 14.88
N ASN A 588 48.56 -11.33 15.07
CA ASN A 588 49.31 -11.80 16.24
C ASN A 588 48.63 -11.90 17.62
N ASP A 589 48.45 -13.17 18.03
CA ASP A 589 48.76 -13.62 19.38
C ASP A 589 50.20 -13.25 19.75
N LYS A 590 50.35 -12.50 20.85
CA LYS A 590 51.33 -12.67 21.92
C LYS A 590 51.30 -11.41 22.77
N LEU A 591 50.82 -11.56 24.00
CA LEU A 591 51.16 -10.83 25.24
C LEU A 591 49.92 -10.92 26.14
N VAL A 592 49.82 -11.97 26.94
CA VAL A 592 49.59 -11.95 28.40
C VAL A 592 49.58 -13.42 28.84
N GLU A 593 50.77 -13.98 29.02
CA GLU A 593 50.96 -15.14 29.88
C GLU A 593 52.33 -15.00 30.53
N ASN A 594 52.34 -14.29 31.65
CA ASN A 594 53.34 -14.32 32.72
C ASN A 594 52.85 -13.33 33.76
N ASP A 595 52.20 -13.82 34.82
CA ASP A 595 52.76 -13.75 36.16
C ASP A 595 51.72 -14.24 37.18
N LYS A 596 51.85 -15.50 37.58
CA LYS A 596 51.30 -16.00 38.83
C LYS A 596 52.43 -16.70 39.58
N THR A 597 52.72 -16.13 40.76
CA THR A 597 53.40 -16.71 41.93
C THR A 597 54.93 -16.56 42.02
N LYS A 598 55.40 -15.57 42.80
CA LYS A 598 55.90 -15.72 44.18
C LYS A 598 56.82 -14.56 44.58
N THR A 599 56.39 -13.77 45.56
CA THR A 599 57.26 -13.34 46.66
C THR A 599 56.40 -13.10 47.90
N SER A 600 56.63 -13.95 48.89
CA SER A 600 56.13 -13.88 50.26
C SER A 600 57.22 -13.27 51.14
N GLU A 601 56.87 -12.25 51.91
CA GLU A 601 57.48 -11.77 53.17
C GLU A 601 56.80 -10.41 53.44
N SER A 602 56.27 -10.02 54.60
CA SER A 602 56.15 -10.56 55.94
C SER A 602 55.08 -9.71 56.69
N LEU A 603 54.46 -10.32 57.70
CA LEU A 603 53.51 -9.80 58.70
C LEU A 603 53.98 -8.49 59.43
N PRO A 604 53.13 -7.71 60.14
CA PRO A 604 52.17 -8.24 61.14
C PRO A 604 50.81 -7.54 61.33
N GLU A 605 50.05 -8.22 62.19
CA GLU A 605 48.68 -8.09 62.67
C GLU A 605 48.31 -6.81 63.43
N ALA A 606 46.98 -6.71 63.60
CA ALA A 606 46.23 -6.22 64.77
C ALA A 606 45.83 -4.73 64.81
N LYS A 607 44.52 -4.46 64.67
CA LYS A 607 43.59 -4.40 65.81
C LYS A 607 42.13 -4.16 65.39
N LYS A 608 41.23 -4.64 66.27
CA LYS A 608 39.77 -4.55 66.29
C LYS A 608 39.28 -3.15 66.67
N GLU A 609 38.06 -2.81 66.23
CA GLU A 609 36.99 -2.02 66.91
C GLU A 609 35.91 -1.80 65.83
N ASP A 610 34.73 -2.42 65.82
CA ASP A 610 33.59 -2.51 66.75
C ASP A 610 32.73 -1.24 66.87
N SER A 611 31.40 -1.45 66.71
CA SER A 611 30.27 -0.53 66.99
C SER A 611 30.16 0.72 66.06
N SER A 612 29.04 1.37 65.81
CA SER A 612 27.61 1.21 66.10
C SER A 612 26.86 2.39 65.41
N ARG A 613 25.67 2.12 64.85
CA ARG A 613 24.40 2.91 64.94
C ARG A 613 24.37 4.46 64.81
N SER A 614 23.25 4.89 64.21
CA SER A 614 22.61 6.23 64.21
C SER A 614 23.26 7.26 63.28
N VAL A 615 22.54 8.03 62.44
CA VAL A 615 21.15 8.53 62.43
C VAL A 615 20.59 8.48 61.01
#